data_AF-A0A2K0VT86-F1
#
_entry.id   AF-A0A2K0VT86-F1
#
_cell.length_a   1.000
_cell.length_b   1.000
_cell.length_c   1.000
_cell.angle_alpha   90.00
_cell.angle_beta   90.00
_cell.angle_gamma   90.00
#
_symmetry.space_group_name_H-M   'P 1'
#
loop_
_entity.id
_entity.type
_entity.pdbx_description
1 polymer ?
#
loop_
_entity_poly.entity_id
_entity_poly.type
_entity_poly.pdbx_seq_one_letter_code
_entity_poly.pdbx_strand_id
1 'polypeptide(L)'
;MAIDKIVTDPRLCAVLQISDQARDQAGALLSLGEQSYSEGLPSAEAQAEIAKQQKLLFTTMAHLKGLHRNVCFSARETKSQTAESRQEVDRLHLQLQNLYYEQRHLQGEITACESYDHKYQQLPLIPVEEFLAQHPEHENDDENTLMVARIDHERSEREALEQQRQELLKRKQKLIADNKRRKDDLANLDNDLEKFIDAAKPIQKLFEKAP
;
A
#
# COMPACT_ATOMS: atom_id res chain seq x y z
N MET A 1 -39.48 -1.86 -46.86
CA MET A 1 -39.79 -0.41 -46.84
C MET A 1 -39.60 0.27 -45.47
N ALA A 2 -40.00 -0.30 -44.32
CA ALA A 2 -39.67 0.29 -43.00
C ALA A 2 -38.37 -0.26 -42.37
N ILE A 3 -38.01 -1.51 -42.68
CA ILE A 3 -36.84 -2.21 -42.11
C ILE A 3 -35.52 -1.72 -42.74
N ASP A 4 -35.57 -1.27 -44.00
CA ASP A 4 -34.41 -0.78 -44.75
C ASP A 4 -33.78 0.50 -44.16
N LYS A 5 -34.48 1.18 -43.24
CA LYS A 5 -33.98 2.37 -42.54
C LYS A 5 -33.25 2.04 -41.23
N ILE A 6 -33.38 0.82 -40.71
CA ILE A 6 -32.86 0.41 -39.39
C ILE A 6 -31.58 -0.41 -39.54
N VAL A 7 -31.44 -1.14 -40.64
CA VAL A 7 -30.29 -2.02 -40.89
C VAL A 7 -29.29 -1.30 -41.79
N THR A 8 -28.12 -0.96 -41.24
CA THR A 8 -27.06 -0.21 -41.96
C THR A 8 -25.98 -1.12 -42.54
N ASP A 9 -25.86 -2.37 -42.04
CA ASP A 9 -24.83 -3.30 -42.49
C ASP A 9 -25.08 -3.74 -43.95
N PRO A 10 -24.13 -3.49 -44.88
CA PRO A 10 -24.26 -3.85 -46.29
C PRO A 10 -24.59 -5.33 -46.54
N ARG A 11 -24.07 -6.24 -45.70
CA ARG A 11 -24.31 -7.69 -45.82
C ARG A 11 -25.73 -8.04 -45.41
N LEU A 12 -26.24 -7.43 -44.35
CA LEU A 12 -27.62 -7.63 -43.90
C LEU A 12 -28.63 -6.98 -44.86
N CYS A 13 -28.30 -5.83 -45.44
CA CYS A 13 -29.08 -5.22 -46.50
C CYS A 13 -29.20 -6.14 -47.73
N ALA A 14 -28.10 -6.78 -48.15
CA ALA A 14 -28.13 -7.75 -49.25
C ALA A 14 -29.05 -8.95 -48.94
N VAL A 15 -29.00 -9.48 -47.72
CA VAL A 15 -29.89 -10.57 -47.26
C VAL A 15 -31.37 -10.14 -47.33
N LEU A 16 -31.68 -8.93 -46.87
CA LEU A 16 -33.04 -8.38 -46.90
C LEU A 16 -33.54 -8.20 -48.33
N GLN A 17 -32.72 -7.63 -49.22
CA GLN A 17 -33.07 -7.45 -50.64
C GLN A 17 -33.35 -8.78 -51.34
N ILE A 18 -32.53 -9.80 -51.08
CA ILE A 18 -32.71 -11.14 -51.68
C ILE A 18 -33.90 -11.87 -51.07
N SER A 19 -34.18 -11.64 -49.79
CA SER A 19 -35.40 -12.15 -49.13
C SER A 19 -36.66 -11.52 -49.71
N ASP A 20 -36.67 -10.20 -49.94
CA ASP A 20 -37.78 -9.51 -50.60
C ASP A 20 -37.95 -10.01 -52.04
N GLN A 21 -36.86 -10.15 -52.79
CA GLN A 21 -36.88 -10.72 -54.14
C GLN A 21 -37.44 -12.15 -54.16
N ALA A 22 -37.04 -13.01 -53.21
CA ALA A 22 -37.56 -14.37 -53.09
C ALA A 22 -39.07 -14.38 -52.74
N ARG A 23 -39.52 -13.47 -51.87
CA ARG A 23 -40.95 -13.32 -51.54
C ARG A 23 -41.75 -12.89 -52.76
N ASP A 24 -41.27 -11.89 -53.49
CA ASP A 24 -41.97 -11.35 -54.66
C ASP A 24 -42.02 -12.41 -55.79
N GLN A 25 -40.95 -13.18 -55.99
CA GLN A 25 -40.92 -14.34 -56.90
C GLN A 25 -41.90 -15.44 -56.49
N ALA A 26 -41.99 -15.76 -55.20
CA ALA A 26 -42.94 -16.75 -54.69
C ALA A 26 -44.40 -16.28 -54.89
N GLY A 27 -44.68 -14.98 -54.67
CA GLY A 27 -45.99 -14.38 -54.94
C GLY A 27 -46.37 -14.44 -56.42
N ALA A 28 -45.44 -14.10 -57.31
CA ALA A 28 -45.65 -14.22 -58.76
C ALA A 28 -45.95 -15.67 -59.18
N LEU A 29 -45.23 -16.63 -58.62
CA LEU A 29 -45.44 -18.06 -58.90
C LEU A 29 -46.80 -18.57 -58.43
N LEU A 30 -47.26 -18.12 -57.25
CA LEU A 30 -48.60 -18.43 -56.75
C LEU A 30 -49.69 -17.86 -57.67
N SER A 31 -49.56 -16.61 -58.10
CA SER A 31 -50.52 -15.98 -59.03
C SER A 31 -50.60 -16.70 -60.38
N LEU A 32 -49.46 -17.15 -60.92
CA LEU A 32 -49.40 -17.96 -62.15
C LEU A 32 -50.07 -19.33 -61.98
N GLY A 33 -49.90 -19.95 -60.81
CA GLY A 33 -50.55 -21.22 -60.46
C GLY A 33 -52.07 -21.08 -60.34
N GLU A 34 -52.55 -20.01 -59.71
CA GLU A 34 -53.99 -19.70 -59.59
C GLU A 34 -54.65 -19.45 -60.95
N GLN A 35 -53.99 -18.69 -61.84
CA GLN A 35 -54.46 -18.45 -63.21
C GLN A 35 -54.53 -19.75 -64.02
N SER A 36 -53.50 -20.58 -63.95
CA SER A 36 -53.44 -21.87 -64.66
C SER A 36 -54.49 -22.87 -64.16
N TYR A 37 -54.89 -22.80 -62.89
CA TYR A 37 -55.96 -23.63 -62.33
C TYR A 37 -57.35 -23.18 -62.82
N SER A 38 -57.56 -21.87 -62.99
CA SER A 38 -58.82 -21.31 -63.48
C SER A 38 -59.09 -21.61 -64.96
N GLU A 39 -58.05 -21.85 -65.78
CA GLU A 39 -58.18 -22.10 -67.23
C GLU A 39 -58.42 -23.58 -67.60
N GLY A 40 -58.48 -24.51 -66.63
CA GLY A 40 -58.99 -25.87 -66.83
C GLY A 40 -58.07 -26.86 -67.57
N LEU A 41 -57.07 -26.40 -68.35
CA LEU A 41 -55.92 -27.20 -68.79
C LEU A 41 -54.68 -26.30 -68.93
N PRO A 42 -53.56 -26.59 -68.24
CA PRO A 42 -52.35 -25.80 -68.38
C PRO A 42 -51.76 -25.98 -69.78
N SER A 43 -51.76 -24.91 -70.58
CA SER A 43 -51.03 -24.86 -71.86
C SER A 43 -49.57 -25.26 -71.65
N ALA A 44 -48.96 -25.92 -72.63
CA ALA A 44 -47.53 -26.29 -72.58
C ALA A 44 -46.62 -25.06 -72.35
N GLU A 45 -47.04 -23.89 -72.81
CA GLU A 45 -46.38 -22.60 -72.54
C GLU A 45 -46.51 -22.17 -71.06
N ALA A 46 -47.68 -22.35 -70.45
CA ALA A 46 -47.90 -22.03 -69.04
C ALA A 46 -47.08 -22.93 -68.12
N GLN A 47 -46.95 -24.23 -68.46
CA GLN A 47 -46.09 -25.16 -67.71
C GLN A 47 -44.60 -24.79 -67.81
N ALA A 48 -44.16 -24.35 -68.99
CA ALA A 48 -42.78 -23.93 -69.20
C ALA A 48 -42.43 -22.65 -68.41
N GLU A 49 -43.36 -21.68 -68.35
CA GLU A 49 -43.14 -20.45 -67.57
C GLU A 49 -43.16 -20.73 -66.05
N ILE A 50 -44.05 -21.61 -65.56
CA ILE A 50 -44.03 -22.05 -64.15
C ILE A 50 -42.70 -22.72 -63.80
N ALA A 51 -42.21 -23.64 -64.64
CA ALA A 51 -40.94 -24.33 -64.40
C ALA A 51 -39.74 -23.35 -64.39
N LYS A 52 -39.79 -22.30 -65.20
CA LYS A 52 -38.77 -21.23 -65.23
C LYS A 52 -38.80 -20.39 -63.95
N GLN A 53 -39.98 -19.98 -63.49
CA GLN A 53 -40.12 -19.23 -62.24
C GLN A 53 -39.74 -20.07 -61.02
N GLN A 54 -40.03 -21.38 -61.01
CA GLN A 54 -39.58 -22.31 -59.97
C GLN A 54 -38.05 -22.37 -59.90
N LYS A 55 -37.37 -22.50 -61.05
CA LYS A 55 -35.90 -22.52 -61.09
C LYS A 55 -35.30 -21.21 -60.55
N LEU A 56 -35.87 -20.08 -60.95
CA LEU A 56 -35.43 -18.77 -60.47
C LEU A 56 -35.57 -18.65 -58.94
N LEU A 57 -36.73 -19.05 -58.39
CA LEU A 57 -36.97 -19.06 -56.95
C LEU A 57 -35.98 -19.98 -56.21
N PHE A 58 -35.71 -21.18 -56.72
CA PHE A 58 -34.73 -22.09 -56.12
C PHE A 58 -33.32 -21.50 -56.10
N THR A 59 -32.91 -20.81 -57.15
CA THR A 59 -31.61 -20.11 -57.20
C THR A 59 -31.54 -19.00 -56.16
N THR A 60 -32.57 -18.15 -56.08
CA THR A 60 -32.64 -17.05 -55.08
C THR A 60 -32.63 -17.61 -53.65
N MET A 61 -33.36 -18.69 -53.39
CA MET A 61 -33.40 -19.37 -52.08
C MET A 61 -32.05 -20.00 -51.70
N ALA A 62 -31.34 -20.60 -52.66
CA ALA A 62 -30.00 -21.14 -52.42
C ALA A 62 -29.02 -20.01 -52.05
N HIS A 63 -29.11 -18.86 -52.74
CA HIS A 63 -28.30 -17.69 -52.46
C HIS A 63 -28.60 -17.11 -51.06
N LEU A 64 -29.88 -17.00 -50.69
CA LEU A 64 -30.32 -16.55 -49.37
C LEU A 64 -29.77 -17.44 -48.24
N LYS A 65 -29.83 -18.77 -48.42
CA LYS A 65 -29.26 -19.73 -47.45
C LYS A 65 -27.74 -19.57 -47.30
N GLY A 66 -27.04 -19.31 -48.40
CA GLY A 66 -25.60 -19.02 -48.39
C GLY A 66 -25.27 -17.76 -47.58
N LEU A 67 -25.99 -16.66 -47.85
CA LEU A 67 -25.81 -15.41 -47.13
C LEU A 67 -26.14 -15.54 -45.63
N HIS A 68 -27.24 -16.22 -45.29
CA HIS A 68 -27.58 -16.51 -43.89
C HIS A 68 -26.45 -17.23 -43.17
N ARG A 69 -25.87 -18.27 -43.79
CA ARG A 69 -24.75 -19.01 -43.21
C ARG A 69 -23.52 -18.12 -43.01
N ASN A 70 -23.21 -17.26 -43.97
CA ASN A 70 -22.09 -16.31 -43.86
C ASN A 70 -22.29 -15.30 -42.72
N VAL A 71 -23.50 -14.79 -42.51
CA VAL A 71 -23.82 -13.90 -41.38
C VAL A 71 -23.64 -14.63 -40.05
N CYS A 72 -24.12 -15.88 -39.94
CA CYS A 72 -23.92 -16.68 -38.73
C CYS A 72 -22.43 -16.92 -38.43
N PHE A 73 -21.60 -17.16 -39.46
CA PHE A 73 -20.16 -17.30 -39.27
C PHE A 73 -19.51 -16.00 -38.82
N SER A 74 -19.82 -14.88 -39.48
CA SER A 74 -19.28 -13.57 -39.12
C SER A 74 -19.65 -13.15 -37.69
N ALA A 75 -20.87 -13.46 -37.23
CA ALA A 75 -21.30 -13.21 -35.86
C ALA A 75 -20.52 -14.05 -34.84
N ARG A 76 -20.25 -15.33 -35.15
CA ARG A 76 -19.43 -16.21 -34.30
C ARG A 76 -17.98 -15.74 -34.23
N GLU A 77 -17.41 -15.33 -35.36
CA GLU A 77 -16.05 -14.80 -35.45
C GLU A 77 -15.91 -13.52 -34.61
N THR A 78 -16.82 -12.57 -34.78
CA THR A 78 -16.83 -11.32 -33.99
C THR A 78 -16.94 -11.61 -32.49
N LYS A 79 -17.76 -12.60 -32.11
CA LYS A 79 -17.89 -13.04 -30.71
C LYS A 79 -16.58 -13.64 -30.18
N SER A 80 -15.86 -14.43 -30.98
CA SER A 80 -14.55 -14.97 -30.60
C SER A 80 -13.53 -13.86 -30.40
N GLN A 81 -13.38 -12.96 -31.38
CA GLN A 81 -12.43 -11.85 -31.34
C GLN A 81 -12.67 -10.93 -30.14
N THR A 82 -13.95 -10.64 -29.85
CA THR A 82 -14.31 -9.81 -28.69
C THR A 82 -14.03 -10.54 -27.38
N ALA A 83 -14.25 -11.85 -27.31
CA ALA A 83 -13.95 -12.64 -26.12
C ALA A 83 -12.44 -12.73 -25.85
N GLU A 84 -11.63 -12.90 -26.89
CA GLU A 84 -10.16 -12.91 -26.80
C GLU A 84 -9.64 -11.54 -26.31
N SER A 85 -10.11 -10.46 -26.91
CA SER A 85 -9.75 -9.09 -26.50
C SER A 85 -10.14 -8.82 -25.05
N ARG A 86 -11.34 -9.28 -24.63
CA ARG A 86 -11.79 -9.16 -23.24
C ARG A 86 -10.89 -9.95 -22.28
N GLN A 87 -10.52 -11.18 -22.64
CA GLN A 87 -9.64 -12.00 -21.81
C GLN A 87 -8.26 -11.36 -21.63
N GLU A 88 -7.73 -10.70 -22.67
CA GLU A 88 -6.50 -9.95 -22.56
C GLU A 88 -6.64 -8.77 -21.58
N VAL A 89 -7.72 -8.00 -21.67
CA VAL A 89 -8.01 -6.91 -20.73
C VAL A 89 -8.11 -7.43 -19.30
N ASP A 90 -8.82 -8.54 -19.07
CA ASP A 90 -8.97 -9.15 -17.75
C ASP A 90 -7.60 -9.59 -17.17
N ARG A 91 -6.72 -10.15 -18.02
CA ARG A 91 -5.35 -10.50 -17.64
C ARG A 91 -4.53 -9.27 -17.24
N LEU A 92 -4.58 -8.21 -18.04
CA LEU A 92 -3.86 -6.95 -17.75
C LEU A 92 -4.40 -6.28 -16.48
N HIS A 93 -5.72 -6.34 -16.25
CA HIS A 93 -6.34 -5.80 -15.05
C HIS A 93 -5.85 -6.54 -13.79
N LEU A 94 -5.73 -7.87 -13.85
CA LEU A 94 -5.16 -8.65 -12.74
C LEU A 94 -3.70 -8.30 -12.47
N GLN A 95 -2.89 -8.12 -13.53
CA GLN A 95 -1.50 -7.68 -13.38
C GLN A 95 -1.41 -6.30 -12.73
N LEU A 96 -2.28 -5.36 -13.12
CA LEU A 96 -2.35 -4.04 -12.51
C LEU A 96 -2.74 -4.11 -11.02
N GLN A 97 -3.70 -4.97 -10.65
CA GLN A 97 -4.05 -5.18 -9.24
C GLN A 97 -2.87 -5.70 -8.41
N ASN A 98 -2.08 -6.64 -8.97
CA ASN A 98 -0.88 -7.14 -8.31
C ASN A 98 0.14 -6.01 -8.06
N LEU A 99 0.35 -5.12 -9.04
CA LEU A 99 1.24 -3.97 -8.89
C LEU A 99 0.73 -2.97 -7.84
N TYR A 100 -0.58 -2.72 -7.76
CA TYR A 100 -1.13 -1.87 -6.70
C TYR A 100 -0.94 -2.47 -5.31
N TYR A 101 -1.07 -3.80 -5.19
CA TYR A 101 -0.79 -4.48 -3.93
C TYR A 101 0.68 -4.33 -3.53
N GLU A 102 1.60 -4.58 -4.46
CA GLU A 102 3.03 -4.41 -4.23
C GLU A 102 3.39 -2.97 -3.86
N GLN A 103 2.85 -1.98 -4.57
CA GLN A 103 3.04 -0.56 -4.26
C GLN A 103 2.58 -0.25 -2.83
N ARG A 104 1.39 -0.69 -2.44
CA ARG A 104 0.84 -0.43 -1.10
C ARG A 104 1.68 -1.12 -0.02
N HIS A 105 2.16 -2.33 -0.29
CA HIS A 105 3.04 -3.06 0.62
C HIS A 105 4.36 -2.31 0.84
N LEU A 106 5.04 -1.92 -0.24
CA LEU A 106 6.30 -1.16 -0.18
C LEU A 106 6.11 0.20 0.50
N GLN A 107 5.03 0.92 0.21
CA GLN A 107 4.71 2.17 0.91
C GLN A 107 4.52 1.96 2.42
N GLY A 108 3.89 0.86 2.81
CA GLY A 108 3.75 0.47 4.22
C GLY A 108 5.11 0.20 4.88
N GLU A 109 6.01 -0.51 4.19
CA GLU A 109 7.37 -0.77 4.68
C GLU A 109 8.20 0.51 4.79
N ILE A 110 8.14 1.40 3.79
CA ILE A 110 8.80 2.71 3.82
C ILE A 110 8.30 3.52 5.02
N THR A 111 6.98 3.61 5.20
CA THR A 111 6.39 4.33 6.33
C THR A 111 6.85 3.73 7.67
N ALA A 112 6.92 2.40 7.76
CA ALA A 112 7.41 1.73 8.97
C ALA A 112 8.88 2.06 9.25
N CYS A 113 9.73 2.04 8.22
CA CYS A 113 11.15 2.43 8.33
C CYS A 113 11.32 3.91 8.70
N GLU A 114 10.55 4.81 8.10
CA GLU A 114 10.58 6.25 8.40
C GLU A 114 10.05 6.57 9.80
N SER A 115 9.07 5.80 10.27
CA SER A 115 8.51 5.95 11.63
C SER A 115 9.36 5.33 12.73
N TYR A 116 10.52 4.76 12.39
CA TYR A 116 11.39 4.14 13.38
C TYR A 116 11.89 5.17 14.40
N ASP A 117 11.56 4.94 15.68
CA ASP A 117 11.96 5.82 16.77
C ASP A 117 13.46 5.69 17.05
N HIS A 118 14.22 6.63 16.52
CA HIS A 118 15.65 6.72 16.74
C HIS A 118 15.95 7.32 18.12
N LYS A 119 16.33 6.46 19.08
CA LYS A 119 16.64 6.86 20.46
C LYS A 119 17.62 8.03 20.60
N TYR A 120 18.56 8.20 19.66
CA TYR A 120 19.52 9.30 19.72
C TYR A 120 18.86 10.68 19.58
N GLN A 121 17.71 10.78 18.92
CA GLN A 121 16.96 12.03 18.78
C GLN A 121 16.34 12.52 20.11
N GLN A 122 16.21 11.61 21.09
CA GLN A 122 15.70 11.93 22.42
C GLN A 122 16.82 12.32 23.41
N LEU A 123 18.09 12.27 22.99
CA LEU A 123 19.21 12.66 23.83
C LEU A 123 19.22 14.18 24.02
N PRO A 124 19.35 14.70 25.26
CA PRO A 124 19.46 16.13 25.51
C PRO A 124 20.88 16.59 25.16
N LEU A 125 21.18 16.69 23.87
CA LEU A 125 22.44 17.19 23.34
C LEU A 125 22.48 18.72 23.42
N ILE A 126 23.66 19.28 23.63
CA ILE A 126 23.86 20.73 23.50
C ILE A 126 23.56 21.20 22.06
N PRO A 127 23.10 22.44 21.85
CA PRO A 127 22.87 23.01 20.53
C PRO A 127 24.12 22.92 19.64
N VAL A 128 23.91 22.83 18.32
CA VAL A 128 25.01 22.71 17.34
C VAL A 128 25.98 23.89 17.43
N GLU A 129 25.46 25.11 17.59
CA GLU A 129 26.26 26.33 17.71
C GLU A 129 27.19 26.29 18.93
N GLU A 130 26.69 25.82 20.08
CA GLU A 130 27.50 25.69 21.30
C GLU A 130 28.54 24.59 21.18
N PHE A 131 28.21 23.48 20.50
CA PHE A 131 29.15 22.41 20.22
C PHE A 131 30.28 22.88 19.30
N LEU A 132 29.97 23.54 18.19
CA LEU A 132 30.96 24.04 17.23
C LEU A 132 31.84 25.15 17.83
N ALA A 133 31.31 25.95 18.76
CA ALA A 133 32.11 26.92 19.50
C ALA A 133 33.19 26.26 20.38
N GLN A 134 32.92 25.06 20.89
CA GLN A 134 33.86 24.28 21.71
C GLN A 134 34.76 23.38 20.86
N HIS A 135 34.23 22.90 19.73
CA HIS A 135 34.87 21.97 18.80
C HIS A 135 34.84 22.51 17.36
N PRO A 136 35.64 23.54 17.04
CA PRO A 136 35.68 24.13 15.70
C PRO A 136 36.21 23.16 14.63
N GLU A 137 36.90 22.09 15.02
CA GLU A 137 37.39 21.04 14.12
C GLU A 137 36.27 20.35 13.32
N HIS A 138 35.03 20.35 13.82
CA HIS A 138 33.88 19.67 13.21
C HIS A 138 33.00 20.59 12.34
N GLU A 139 33.42 21.83 12.08
CA GLU A 139 32.61 22.82 11.32
C GLU A 139 32.34 22.39 9.87
N ASN A 140 33.25 21.62 9.27
CA ASN A 140 33.15 21.16 7.88
C ASN A 140 32.65 19.71 7.74
N ASP A 141 32.28 19.07 8.85
CA ASP A 141 31.83 17.68 8.83
C ASP A 141 30.40 17.56 8.28
N ASP A 142 30.09 16.41 7.67
CA ASP A 142 28.73 16.11 7.26
C ASP A 142 27.82 15.93 8.48
N GLU A 143 26.51 16.13 8.29
CA GLU A 143 25.51 16.12 9.38
C GLU A 143 25.58 14.85 10.24
N ASN A 144 25.81 13.69 9.62
CA ASN A 144 25.88 12.42 10.35
C ASN A 144 27.17 12.33 11.17
N THR A 145 28.33 12.68 10.59
CA THR A 145 29.60 12.72 11.33
C THR A 145 29.55 13.72 12.48
N LEU A 146 28.98 14.91 12.24
CA LEU A 146 28.76 15.91 13.28
C LEU A 146 27.84 15.40 14.39
N MET A 147 26.76 14.68 14.06
CA MET A 147 25.87 14.09 15.05
C MET A 147 26.57 13.03 15.91
N VAL A 148 27.39 12.17 15.29
CA VAL A 148 28.18 11.16 16.02
C VAL A 148 29.16 11.84 16.97
N ALA A 149 29.90 12.84 16.51
CA ALA A 149 30.84 13.60 17.35
C ALA A 149 30.14 14.27 18.55
N ARG A 150 28.95 14.84 18.32
CA ARG A 150 28.13 15.44 19.39
C ARG A 150 27.67 14.41 20.43
N ILE A 151 27.26 13.22 19.99
CA ILE A 151 26.86 12.13 20.89
C ILE A 151 28.05 11.63 21.71
N ASP A 152 29.21 11.48 21.10
CA ASP A 152 30.43 11.03 21.78
C ASP A 152 30.92 12.06 22.80
N HIS A 153 30.83 13.36 22.49
CA HIS A 153 31.09 14.44 23.43
C HIS A 153 30.15 14.36 24.65
N GLU A 154 28.83 14.31 24.44
CA GLU A 154 27.86 14.20 25.53
C GLU A 154 28.09 12.95 26.39
N ARG A 155 28.46 11.84 25.75
CA ARG A 155 28.83 10.61 26.47
C ARG A 155 30.05 10.84 27.37
N SER A 156 31.12 11.45 26.84
CA SER A 156 32.35 11.71 27.59
C SER A 156 32.11 12.63 28.80
N GLU A 157 31.30 13.68 28.62
CA GLU A 157 30.89 14.59 29.68
C GLU A 157 30.10 13.87 30.78
N ARG A 158 29.15 13.01 30.40
CA ARG A 158 28.39 12.22 31.40
C ARG A 158 29.26 11.22 32.15
N GLU A 159 30.19 10.57 31.46
CA GLU A 159 31.14 9.66 32.10
C GLU A 159 32.02 10.41 33.11
N ALA A 160 32.51 11.60 32.76
CA ALA A 160 33.29 12.45 33.65
C ALA A 160 32.47 12.93 34.87
N LEU A 161 31.22 13.37 34.66
CA LEU A 161 30.33 13.79 35.74
C LEU A 161 29.99 12.65 36.70
N GLU A 162 29.74 11.44 36.19
CA GLU A 162 29.48 10.28 37.03
C GLU A 162 30.73 9.86 37.83
N GLN A 163 31.92 9.94 37.24
CA GLN A 163 33.18 9.72 37.98
C GLN A 163 33.34 10.73 39.13
N GLN A 164 33.17 12.03 38.85
CA GLN A 164 33.22 13.08 39.87
C GLN A 164 32.18 12.86 40.98
N ARG A 165 30.95 12.48 40.60
CA ARG A 165 29.89 12.13 41.55
C ARG A 165 30.31 10.98 42.46
N GLN A 166 30.90 9.91 41.91
CA GLN A 166 31.37 8.77 42.68
C GLN A 166 32.51 9.16 43.65
N GLU A 167 33.44 9.99 43.21
CA GLU A 167 34.51 10.52 44.07
C GLU A 167 33.96 11.37 45.22
N LEU A 168 33.02 12.28 44.92
CA LEU A 168 32.36 13.09 45.93
C LEU A 168 31.55 12.25 46.91
N LEU A 169 30.88 11.19 46.44
CA LEU A 169 30.17 10.24 47.30
C LEU A 169 31.14 9.51 48.25
N LYS A 170 32.28 9.03 47.75
CA LYS A 170 33.32 8.41 48.59
C LYS A 170 33.85 9.40 49.63
N ARG A 171 34.13 10.64 49.24
CA ARG A 171 34.59 11.70 50.16
C ARG A 171 33.54 12.02 51.22
N LYS A 172 32.26 12.11 50.83
CA LYS A 172 31.14 12.30 51.75
C LYS A 172 31.05 11.17 52.77
N GLN A 173 31.13 9.91 52.33
CA GLN A 173 31.09 8.75 53.23
C GLN A 173 32.27 8.77 54.21
N LYS A 174 33.48 9.09 53.74
CA LYS A 174 34.67 9.24 54.60
C LYS A 174 34.46 10.31 55.67
N LEU A 175 33.98 11.50 55.29
CA LEU A 175 33.70 12.59 56.23
C LEU A 175 32.61 12.24 57.25
N ILE A 176 31.60 11.46 56.85
CA ILE A 176 30.56 10.96 57.78
C ILE A 176 31.18 10.00 58.79
N ALA A 177 32.03 9.07 58.35
CA ALA A 177 32.72 8.13 59.23
C ALA A 177 33.67 8.85 60.20
N ASP A 178 34.44 9.83 59.71
CA ASP A 178 35.35 10.64 60.54
C ASP A 178 34.58 11.47 61.58
N ASN A 179 33.44 12.08 61.19
CA ASN A 179 32.59 12.79 62.13
C ASN A 179 31.98 11.85 63.18
N LYS A 180 31.53 10.66 62.79
CA LYS A 180 31.02 9.66 63.73
C LYS A 180 32.10 9.27 64.75
N ARG A 181 33.30 8.95 64.27
CA ARG A 181 34.44 8.63 65.13
C ARG A 181 34.77 9.77 66.11
N ARG A 182 34.84 11.01 65.63
CA ARG A 182 35.09 12.17 66.51
C ARG A 182 33.98 12.39 67.55
N LYS A 183 32.72 12.14 67.19
CA LYS A 183 31.60 12.17 68.14
C LYS A 183 31.74 11.10 69.21
N ASP A 184 32.10 9.88 68.81
CA ASP A 184 32.32 8.76 69.73
C ASP A 184 33.52 9.06 70.66
N ASP A 185 34.61 9.62 70.13
CA ASP A 185 35.80 10.04 70.90
C ASP A 185 35.46 11.16 71.90
N LEU A 186 34.66 12.15 71.50
CA LEU A 186 34.16 13.22 72.39
C LEU A 186 33.28 12.65 73.51
N ALA A 187 32.36 11.75 73.19
CA ALA A 187 31.50 11.10 74.18
C ALA A 187 32.33 10.28 75.19
N ASN A 188 33.41 9.62 74.74
CA ASN A 188 34.34 8.93 75.64
C ASN A 188 35.10 9.90 76.54
N LEU A 189 35.57 11.03 76.00
CA LEU A 189 36.23 12.07 76.79
C LEU A 189 35.30 12.67 77.85
N ASP A 190 34.04 12.95 77.51
CA ASP A 190 33.03 13.43 78.46
C ASP A 190 32.84 12.42 79.60
N ASN A 191 32.73 11.13 79.29
CA ASN A 191 32.65 10.07 80.30
C ASN A 191 33.90 10.01 81.20
N ASP A 192 35.10 10.18 80.65
CA ASP A 192 36.33 10.16 81.43
C ASP A 192 36.52 11.42 82.27
N LEU A 193 36.06 12.58 81.79
CA LEU A 193 35.98 13.82 82.57
C LEU A 193 35.01 13.69 83.75
N GLU A 194 33.83 13.08 83.54
CA GLU A 194 32.89 12.79 84.63
C GLU A 194 33.55 11.91 85.70
N LYS A 195 34.22 10.83 85.31
CA LYS A 195 34.98 9.97 86.24
C LYS A 195 36.09 10.74 86.97
N PHE A 196 36.82 11.61 86.28
CA PHE A 196 37.87 12.42 86.89
C PHE A 196 37.31 13.39 87.92
N ILE A 197 36.22 14.09 87.59
CA ILE A 197 35.51 14.98 88.50
C ILE A 197 35.03 14.18 89.72
N ASP A 198 34.42 13.02 89.51
CA ASP A 198 33.98 12.13 90.60
C ASP A 198 35.12 11.66 91.50
N ALA A 199 36.27 11.32 90.92
CA ALA A 199 37.47 10.95 91.66
C ALA A 199 38.12 12.12 92.42
N ALA A 200 37.94 13.37 91.94
CA ALA A 200 38.46 14.58 92.58
C ALA A 200 37.54 15.12 93.71
N LYS A 201 36.24 14.80 93.70
CA LYS A 201 35.26 15.20 94.74
C LYS A 201 35.72 14.91 96.19
N PRO A 202 36.33 13.75 96.53
CA PRO A 202 36.83 13.49 97.88
C PRO A 202 37.95 14.43 98.32
N ILE A 203 38.83 14.84 97.40
CA ILE A 203 39.94 15.76 97.65
C ILE A 203 39.41 17.17 97.88
N GLN A 204 38.43 17.62 97.10
CA GLN A 204 37.72 18.88 97.35
C GLN A 204 37.04 18.89 98.72
N LYS A 205 36.33 17.81 99.09
CA LYS A 205 35.70 17.68 100.42
C LYS A 205 36.70 17.71 101.58
N LEU A 206 37.96 17.31 101.36
CA LEU A 206 39.04 17.44 102.33
C LEU A 206 39.53 18.89 102.46
N PHE A 207 39.69 19.59 101.33
CA PHE A 207 40.10 21.01 101.31
C PHE A 207 39.01 21.95 101.85
N GLU A 208 37.73 21.67 101.62
CA GLU A 208 36.60 22.42 102.19
C GLU A 208 36.40 22.19 103.70
N LYS A 209 37.02 21.13 104.25
CA LYS A 209 37.00 20.81 105.69
C LYS A 209 38.27 21.25 106.44
N ALA A 210 39.28 21.74 105.72
CA ALA A 210 40.45 22.37 106.32
C ALA A 210 40.16 23.88 106.51
N PRO A 211 40.31 24.44 107.72
CA PRO A 211 40.12 25.87 107.99
C PRO A 211 41.17 26.76 107.31
#